data_AF-A0A7S0WNC1-F1
#
_entry.id   AF-A0A7S0WNC1-F1
#
_cell.length_a   1.000
_cell.length_b   1.000
_cell.length_c   1.000
_cell.angle_alpha   90.00
_cell.angle_beta   90.00
_cell.angle_gamma   90.00
#
_symmetry.space_group_name_H-M   'P 1'
#
loop_
_entity.id
_entity.type
_entity.pdbx_description
1 polymer ?
#
loop_
_entity_poly.entity_id
_entity_poly.type
_entity_poly.pdbx_seq_one_letter_code
_entity_poly.pdbx_strand_id
1 'polypeptide(L)'
;AEFTVENLLVGSANVVEVAVTAATSFVGNTAVYTVSILRSPQPTLDSILVTPGLLDPTFSPDTLVYTSQLQAHEAEVQLTATANVQTADLTGQVRYGSVDLTTTLQGTSVTVPVSAGSTLEVFI
;
A
#
# COMPACT_ATOMS: atom_id res chain seq x y z
N ALA A 1 -30.61 7.21 17.31
CA ALA A 1 -29.56 8.24 17.46
C ALA A 1 -28.37 7.78 16.65
N GLU A 2 -27.83 8.64 15.79
CA GLU A 2 -26.55 8.40 15.14
C GLU A 2 -25.46 9.07 15.94
N PHE A 3 -24.30 8.43 16.01
CA PHE A 3 -23.12 8.95 16.67
C PHE A 3 -21.98 8.97 15.65
N THR A 4 -21.42 10.16 15.42
CA THR A 4 -20.32 10.36 14.48
C THR A 4 -19.06 10.69 15.25
N VAL A 5 -17.94 10.06 14.88
CA VAL A 5 -16.62 10.36 15.43
C VAL A 5 -15.77 10.92 14.30
N GLU A 6 -15.26 12.13 14.49
CA GLU A 6 -14.41 12.83 13.52
C GLU A 6 -13.02 13.06 14.09
N ASN A 7 -12.07 13.41 13.22
CA ASN A 7 -10.70 13.82 13.60
C ASN A 7 -9.90 12.77 14.41
N LEU A 8 -10.08 11.49 14.08
CA LEU A 8 -9.29 10.39 14.65
C LEU A 8 -7.79 10.61 14.40
N LEU A 9 -7.00 10.47 15.47
CA LEU A 9 -5.54 10.48 15.46
C LEU A 9 -5.01 9.22 14.77
N VAL A 10 -4.02 9.41 13.90
CA VAL A 10 -3.34 8.32 13.17
C VAL A 10 -2.27 7.69 14.06
N GLY A 11 -2.16 6.36 14.04
CA GLY A 11 -1.07 5.64 14.71
C GLY A 11 -1.17 5.59 16.24
N SER A 12 -2.27 6.06 16.83
CA SER A 12 -2.56 5.99 18.27
C SER A 12 -4.00 5.56 18.50
N ALA A 13 -4.27 5.02 19.69
CA ALA A 13 -5.62 4.59 20.06
C ALA A 13 -6.53 5.82 20.25
N ASN A 14 -7.68 5.81 19.56
CA ASN A 14 -8.76 6.76 19.78
C ASN A 14 -9.82 6.05 20.63
N VAL A 15 -10.09 6.58 21.82
CA VAL A 15 -11.02 5.97 22.76
C VAL A 15 -12.32 6.76 22.78
N VAL A 16 -13.42 6.06 22.59
CA VAL A 16 -14.78 6.60 22.61
C VAL A 16 -15.57 5.88 23.70
N GLU A 17 -16.13 6.65 24.63
CA GLU A 17 -17.05 6.13 25.64
C GLU A 17 -18.50 6.37 25.20
N VAL A 18 -19.26 5.29 25.11
CA VAL A 18 -20.68 5.31 24.72
C VAL A 18 -21.52 4.97 25.94
N ALA A 19 -22.19 5.98 26.49
CA ALA A 19 -23.17 5.78 27.56
C ALA A 19 -24.53 5.43 26.95
N VAL A 20 -25.06 4.27 27.29
CA VAL A 20 -26.38 3.78 26.88
C VAL A 20 -27.29 3.77 28.10
N THR A 21 -28.29 4.65 28.09
CA THR A 21 -29.30 4.72 29.15
C THR A 21 -30.57 4.02 28.69
N ALA A 22 -31.07 3.06 29.48
CA ALA A 22 -32.33 2.39 29.19
C ALA A 22 -33.52 3.37 29.26
N ALA A 23 -34.49 3.25 28.37
CA ALA A 23 -35.67 4.11 28.32
C ALA A 23 -36.66 3.92 29.49
N THR A 24 -36.36 3.04 30.46
CA THR A 24 -37.24 2.75 31.60
C THR A 24 -37.04 3.78 32.70
N SER A 25 -38.10 4.08 33.45
CA SER A 25 -38.12 5.09 34.53
C SER A 25 -37.36 4.68 35.81
N PHE A 26 -36.61 3.58 35.79
CA PHE A 26 -35.78 3.15 36.91
C PHE A 26 -34.43 3.87 36.88
N VAL A 27 -34.17 4.69 37.90
CA VAL A 27 -32.89 5.39 38.10
C VAL A 27 -31.77 4.36 38.25
N GLY A 28 -30.74 4.44 37.38
CA GLY A 28 -29.50 3.64 37.50
C GLY A 28 -29.14 2.72 36.32
N ASN A 29 -29.96 2.61 35.27
CA ASN A 29 -29.68 1.74 34.12
C ASN A 29 -28.87 2.45 33.01
N THR A 30 -27.66 2.93 33.31
CA THR A 30 -26.71 3.38 32.27
C THR A 30 -25.54 2.40 32.17
N ALA A 31 -25.31 1.87 30.98
CA ALA A 31 -24.13 1.07 30.65
C ALA A 31 -23.15 1.93 29.85
N VAL A 32 -21.86 1.88 30.21
CA VAL A 32 -20.80 2.56 29.46
C VAL A 32 -20.01 1.52 28.68
N TYR A 33 -19.89 1.73 27.37
CA TYR A 33 -19.10 0.91 26.47
C TYR A 33 -17.88 1.69 26.01
N THR A 34 -16.72 1.05 26.01
CA THR A 34 -15.48 1.62 25.47
C THR A 34 -15.24 1.06 24.08
N VAL A 35 -15.18 1.93 23.08
CA VAL A 35 -14.78 1.60 21.71
C VAL A 35 -13.38 2.15 21.49
N SER A 36 -12.44 1.26 21.16
CA SER A 36 -11.07 1.64 20.79
C SER A 36 -10.91 1.56 19.28
N ILE A 37 -10.52 2.67 18.67
CA ILE A 37 -10.35 2.81 17.22
C ILE A 37 -8.90 3.12 16.94
N LEU A 38 -8.23 2.23 16.21
CA LEU A 38 -6.90 2.48 15.69
C LEU A 38 -7.02 2.91 14.22
N ARG A 39 -6.71 4.17 13.93
CA ARG A 39 -6.67 4.66 12.56
C ARG A 39 -5.30 4.37 11.95
N SER A 40 -5.29 3.57 10.88
CA SER A 40 -4.10 3.32 10.08
C SER A 40 -3.64 4.60 9.36
N PRO A 41 -2.33 4.82 9.17
CA PRO A 41 -1.85 5.90 8.31
C PRO A 41 -2.29 5.68 6.86
N GLN A 42 -2.18 6.74 6.06
CA GLN A 42 -2.42 6.62 4.62
C GLN A 42 -1.38 5.68 4.01
N PRO A 43 -1.81 4.67 3.23
CA PRO A 43 -0.89 3.79 2.55
C PRO A 43 -0.14 4.58 1.46
N THR A 44 1.17 4.50 1.48
CA THR A 44 2.08 5.07 0.47
C THR A 44 3.12 4.02 0.11
N LEU A 45 3.68 4.13 -1.09
CA LEU A 45 4.83 3.33 -1.48
C LEU A 45 6.04 3.74 -0.63
N ASP A 46 6.72 2.77 -0.04
CA ASP A 46 7.87 2.95 0.87
C ASP A 46 9.18 2.48 0.22
N SER A 47 9.11 1.49 -0.67
CA SER A 47 10.22 1.14 -1.54
C SER A 47 9.76 0.43 -2.81
N ILE A 48 10.60 0.48 -3.83
CA ILE A 48 10.55 -0.39 -5.00
C ILE A 48 11.98 -0.82 -5.34
N LEU A 49 12.15 -2.10 -5.64
CA LEU A 49 13.41 -2.71 -6.01
C LEU A 49 13.20 -3.56 -7.25
N VAL A 50 14.08 -3.36 -8.23
CA VAL A 50 14.24 -4.25 -9.39
C VAL A 50 15.52 -5.05 -9.16
N THR A 51 15.50 -6.34 -9.49
CA THR A 51 16.70 -7.18 -9.47
C THR A 51 16.75 -8.00 -10.76
N PRO A 52 17.87 -7.97 -11.51
CA PRO A 52 19.19 -7.41 -11.16
C PRO A 52 19.40 -5.93 -11.52
N GLY A 53 18.44 -5.29 -12.18
CA GLY A 53 18.53 -3.90 -12.64
C GLY A 53 18.49 -2.83 -11.53
N LEU A 54 18.69 -1.58 -11.93
CA LEU A 54 18.54 -0.41 -11.06
C LEU A 54 17.45 0.50 -11.62
N LEU A 55 16.69 1.11 -10.71
CA LEU A 55 15.68 2.09 -11.06
C LEU A 55 16.32 3.43 -11.45
N ASP A 56 15.85 4.00 -12.55
CA ASP A 56 16.08 5.36 -12.98
C ASP A 56 14.72 6.05 -13.23
N PRO A 57 14.35 7.06 -12.43
CA PRO A 57 15.14 7.66 -11.34
C PRO A 57 15.26 6.74 -10.11
N THR A 58 16.17 7.07 -9.19
CA THR A 58 16.19 6.43 -7.87
C THR A 58 14.84 6.62 -7.18
N PHE A 59 14.41 5.63 -6.39
CA PHE A 59 13.13 5.63 -5.71
C PHE A 59 12.82 6.96 -4.99
N SER A 60 11.61 7.48 -5.24
CA SER A 60 10.99 8.58 -4.52
C SER A 60 9.49 8.32 -4.43
N PRO A 61 8.85 8.54 -3.26
CA PRO A 61 7.41 8.28 -3.09
C PRO A 61 6.53 9.13 -4.03
N ASP A 62 7.06 10.24 -4.55
CA ASP A 62 6.35 11.15 -5.46
C ASP A 62 6.51 10.76 -6.96
N THR A 63 7.36 9.78 -7.27
CA THR A 63 7.61 9.36 -8.65
C THR A 63 6.65 8.23 -9.03
N LEU A 64 5.88 8.47 -10.10
CA LEU A 64 4.89 7.52 -10.62
C LEU A 64 5.42 6.60 -11.74
N VAL A 65 6.55 6.95 -12.34
CA VAL A 65 7.12 6.22 -13.48
C VAL A 65 8.60 5.99 -13.27
N TYR A 66 9.00 4.73 -13.38
CA TYR A 66 10.39 4.30 -13.30
C TYR A 66 10.80 3.53 -14.53
N THR A 67 12.09 3.58 -14.83
CA THR A 67 12.71 2.73 -15.84
C THR A 67 13.83 1.91 -15.23
N SER A 68 14.10 0.72 -15.78
CA SER A 68 15.27 -0.09 -15.43
C SER A 68 15.87 -0.68 -16.69
N GLN A 69 17.15 -0.41 -16.92
CA GLN A 69 17.90 -1.00 -18.04
C GLN A 69 18.44 -2.36 -17.63
N LEU A 70 18.05 -3.39 -18.37
CA LEU A 70 18.45 -4.77 -18.07
C LEU A 70 19.66 -5.18 -18.89
N GLN A 71 20.57 -5.93 -18.28
CA GLN A 71 21.71 -6.48 -19.01
C GLN A 71 21.26 -7.69 -19.85
N ALA A 72 22.00 -7.95 -20.95
CA ALA A 72 21.61 -8.89 -22.00
C ALA A 72 21.44 -10.37 -21.58
N HIS A 73 21.69 -10.72 -20.32
CA HIS A 73 21.73 -12.10 -19.81
C HIS A 73 20.68 -12.39 -18.71
N GLU A 74 19.77 -11.47 -18.42
CA GLU A 74 18.84 -11.54 -17.28
C GLU A 74 17.44 -12.08 -17.68
N ALA A 75 17.27 -13.40 -17.76
CA ALA A 75 16.01 -14.01 -18.23
C ALA A 75 14.80 -13.85 -17.27
N GLU A 76 15.03 -13.43 -16.03
CA GLU A 76 14.00 -13.20 -15.02
C GLU A 76 14.33 -11.95 -14.23
N VAL A 77 13.33 -11.09 -14.04
CA VAL A 77 13.45 -9.88 -13.22
C VAL A 77 12.49 -9.97 -12.06
N GLN A 78 12.99 -9.73 -10.86
CA GLN A 78 12.16 -9.63 -9.68
C GLN A 78 11.84 -8.18 -9.37
N LEU A 79 10.56 -7.90 -9.15
CA LEU A 79 10.06 -6.61 -8.75
C LEU A 79 9.46 -6.72 -7.36
N THR A 80 10.08 -6.05 -6.40
CA THR A 80 9.60 -6.03 -5.01
C THR A 80 9.27 -4.61 -4.62
N ALA A 81 8.02 -4.38 -4.27
CA ALA A 81 7.56 -3.12 -3.69
C ALA A 81 7.09 -3.33 -2.24
N THR A 82 7.32 -2.34 -1.39
CA THR A 82 6.81 -2.32 -0.01
C THR A 82 5.99 -1.07 0.22
N ALA A 83 4.87 -1.22 0.92
CA ALA A 83 4.06 -0.10 1.39
C ALA A 83 4.47 0.24 2.82
N ASN A 84 4.27 1.49 3.22
CA ASN A 84 4.45 1.92 4.61
C ASN A 84 3.45 1.26 5.57
N VAL A 85 2.40 0.63 5.03
CA VAL A 85 1.37 -0.13 5.75
C VAL A 85 1.33 -1.55 5.19
N GLN A 86 1.59 -2.54 6.04
CA GLN A 86 1.67 -3.95 5.60
C GLN A 86 0.36 -4.51 5.03
N THR A 87 -0.79 -3.95 5.42
CA THR A 87 -2.11 -4.38 4.93
C THR A 87 -2.53 -3.65 3.65
N ALA A 88 -1.66 -2.83 3.06
CA ALA A 88 -1.96 -2.14 1.82
C ALA A 88 -1.77 -3.08 0.62
N ASP A 89 -2.75 -3.08 -0.28
CA ASP A 89 -2.60 -3.71 -1.58
C ASP A 89 -1.76 -2.80 -2.49
N LEU A 90 -0.68 -3.35 -3.04
CA LEU A 90 0.15 -2.67 -4.02
C LEU A 90 -0.08 -3.26 -5.39
N THR A 91 -0.75 -2.52 -6.25
CA THR A 91 -0.89 -2.83 -7.67
C THR A 91 -0.09 -1.84 -8.48
N GLY A 92 0.36 -2.27 -9.66
CA GLY A 92 1.02 -1.41 -10.62
C GLY A 92 0.97 -2.01 -12.01
N GLN A 93 1.40 -1.23 -12.98
CA GLN A 93 1.59 -1.69 -14.34
C GLN A 93 3.08 -1.80 -14.63
N VAL A 94 3.48 -2.94 -15.18
CA VAL A 94 4.83 -3.18 -15.66
C VAL A 94 4.77 -3.32 -17.17
N ARG A 95 5.58 -2.54 -17.87
CA ARG A 95 5.65 -2.57 -19.33
C ARG A 95 7.03 -3.03 -19.79
N TYR A 96 7.03 -3.93 -20.76
CA TYR A 96 8.22 -4.39 -21.45
C TYR A 96 7.95 -4.49 -22.95
N GLY A 97 8.67 -3.70 -23.76
CA GLY A 97 8.40 -3.62 -25.20
C GLY A 97 6.95 -3.23 -25.46
N SER A 98 6.20 -4.10 -26.15
CA SER A 98 4.76 -3.92 -26.43
C SER A 98 3.83 -4.67 -25.46
N VAL A 99 4.36 -5.20 -24.36
CA VAL A 99 3.60 -5.98 -23.37
C VAL A 99 3.34 -5.12 -22.14
N ASP A 100 2.08 -4.98 -21.76
CA ASP A 100 1.63 -4.37 -20.50
C ASP A 100 1.11 -5.45 -19.54
N LEU A 101 1.58 -5.44 -18.31
CA LEU A 101 1.20 -6.38 -17.25
C LEU A 101 0.73 -5.60 -16.03
N THR A 102 -0.57 -5.66 -15.72
CA THR A 102 -1.08 -5.19 -14.43
C THR A 102 -0.92 -6.31 -13.42
N THR A 103 -0.21 -6.07 -12.33
CA THR A 103 0.05 -7.08 -11.31
C THR A 103 0.14 -6.47 -9.92
N THR A 104 0.07 -7.31 -8.89
CA THR A 104 0.49 -6.92 -7.55
C THR A 104 2.00 -6.72 -7.56
N LEU A 105 2.53 -5.70 -6.90
CA LEU A 105 3.97 -5.44 -6.86
C LEU A 105 4.66 -6.03 -5.63
N GLN A 106 3.88 -6.48 -4.64
CA GLN A 106 4.41 -7.06 -3.43
C GLN A 106 4.97 -8.47 -3.71
N GLY A 107 6.31 -8.56 -3.84
CA GLY A 107 7.03 -9.83 -3.99
C GLY A 107 6.79 -10.55 -5.32
N THR A 108 6.66 -9.82 -6.43
CA THR A 108 6.27 -10.38 -7.73
C THR A 108 7.46 -10.59 -8.66
N SER A 109 7.60 -11.80 -9.21
CA SER A 109 8.50 -12.06 -10.34
C SER A 109 7.83 -11.66 -11.66
N VAL A 110 8.56 -10.92 -12.50
CA VAL A 110 8.18 -10.59 -13.87
C VAL A 110 9.17 -11.24 -14.83
N THR A 111 8.68 -12.13 -15.69
CA THR A 111 9.50 -12.72 -16.75
C THR A 111 9.55 -11.78 -17.94
N VAL A 112 10.75 -11.34 -18.31
CA VAL A 112 10.99 -10.48 -19.47
C VAL A 112 11.80 -11.24 -20.52
N PRO A 113 11.35 -11.29 -21.79
CA PRO A 113 12.06 -12.02 -22.82
C PRO A 113 13.32 -11.23 -23.25
N VAL A 114 14.46 -11.55 -22.65
CA VAL A 114 15.76 -10.90 -22.87
C VAL A 114 16.12 -10.72 -24.35
N SER A 115 15.98 -9.48 -24.80
CA SER A 115 16.83 -8.91 -25.85
C SER A 115 17.80 -7.93 -25.19
N ALA A 116 19.05 -7.89 -25.64
CA ALA A 116 20.05 -6.95 -25.12
C ALA A 116 19.55 -5.50 -25.20
N GLY A 117 19.61 -4.76 -24.10
CA GLY A 117 19.26 -3.34 -24.05
C GLY A 117 17.78 -3.04 -23.89
N SER A 118 16.97 -4.02 -23.48
CA SER A 118 15.56 -3.76 -23.20
C SER A 118 15.36 -2.92 -21.94
N THR A 119 14.39 -2.02 -22.00
CA THR A 119 13.95 -1.18 -20.90
C THR A 119 12.69 -1.76 -20.27
N LEU A 120 12.72 -1.98 -18.96
CA LEU A 120 11.53 -2.23 -18.16
C LEU A 120 10.99 -0.89 -17.68
N GLU A 121 9.70 -0.65 -17.84
CA GLU A 121 9.04 0.51 -17.25
C GLU A 121 8.06 0.05 -16.18
N VAL A 122 8.06 0.73 -15.04
CA VAL A 122 7.16 0.44 -13.91
C VAL A 122 6.34 1.69 -13.61
N PHE A 123 5.03 1.51 -13.60
CA PHE A 123 4.04 2.55 -13.31
C PHE A 123 3.33 2.21 -12.00
N ILE A 124 3.32 3.18 -11.09
CA ILE A 124 2.70 3.12 -9.75
C ILE A 124 1.39 3.90 -9.75
#